data_AF-A0A7Y6ZSW6-F1
#
_entry.id   AF-A0A7Y6ZSW6-F1
#
_cell.length_a   1.000
_cell.length_b   1.000
_cell.length_c   1.000
_cell.angle_alpha   90.00
_cell.angle_beta   90.00
_cell.angle_gamma   90.00
#
_symmetry.space_group_name_H-M   'P 1'
#
loop_
_entity.id
_entity.type
_entity.pdbx_description
1 polymer ?
#
loop_
_entity_poly.entity_id
_entity_poly.type
_entity_poly.pdbx_seq_one_letter_code
_entity_poly.pdbx_strand_id
1 'polypeptide(L)'
;MSHNVEFVNDSAELPFNAAEVVEPNARLLIANPDIRVSIQGNASEPGTEQYNYKLAMDRANAVKKLFLELGVDESQLVTLSVGEIRSKTTPNRSVVLTY
;
A
#
# COMPACT_ATOMS: atom_id res chain seq x y z
N MET A 1 -2.57 13.99 4.53
CA MET A 1 -1.81 13.15 5.49
C MET A 1 -1.44 11.86 4.78
N SER A 2 -0.30 11.24 5.10
CA SER A 2 0.13 9.97 4.51
C SER A 2 0.38 8.94 5.60
N HIS A 3 -0.12 7.72 5.42
CA HIS A 3 0.12 6.59 6.33
C HIS A 3 0.91 5.51 5.60
N ASN A 4 1.85 4.87 6.30
CA ASN A 4 2.82 3.96 5.66
C ASN A 4 2.76 2.57 6.28
N VAL A 5 2.77 1.53 5.45
CA VAL A 5 2.98 0.14 5.85
C VAL A 5 4.34 -0.30 5.34
N GLU A 6 5.25 -0.69 6.22
CA GLU A 6 6.62 -1.10 5.86
C GLU A 6 6.77 -2.61 5.77
N PHE A 7 7.34 -3.10 4.68
CA PHE A 7 7.52 -4.52 4.39
C PHE A 7 8.95 -4.97 4.69
N VAL A 8 9.07 -6.25 5.00
CA VAL A 8 10.37 -6.92 5.05
C VAL A 8 10.99 -7.00 3.65
N ASN A 9 12.31 -7.24 3.61
CA ASN A 9 13.04 -7.31 2.35
C ASN A 9 12.46 -8.41 1.44
N ASP A 10 12.36 -8.10 0.15
CA ASP A 10 11.92 -9.05 -0.89
C ASP A 10 10.57 -9.74 -0.64
N SER A 11 9.68 -9.10 0.13
CA SER A 11 8.38 -9.66 0.48
C SER A 11 7.22 -8.71 0.17
N ALA A 12 6.09 -9.33 -0.17
CA ALA A 12 4.76 -8.72 -0.24
C ALA A 12 3.81 -9.29 0.83
N GLU A 13 4.34 -10.07 1.78
CA GLU A 13 3.59 -10.54 2.94
C GLU A 13 3.22 -9.36 3.84
N LEU A 14 1.96 -9.32 4.29
CA LEU A 14 1.49 -8.26 5.17
C LEU A 14 2.25 -8.30 6.50
N PRO A 15 2.90 -7.20 6.90
CA PRO A 15 3.51 -7.07 8.22
C PRO A 15 2.48 -7.25 9.33
N PHE A 16 2.89 -7.78 10.48
CA PHE A 16 2.02 -7.95 11.65
C PHE A 16 1.37 -6.62 12.10
N ASN A 17 2.10 -5.50 11.97
CA ASN A 17 1.61 -4.18 12.33
C ASN A 17 0.79 -3.48 11.20
N ALA A 18 0.55 -4.14 10.06
CA ALA A 18 -0.21 -3.54 8.97
C ALA A 18 -1.64 -3.17 9.39
N ALA A 19 -2.28 -3.99 10.24
CA ALA A 19 -3.61 -3.75 10.76
C ALA A 19 -3.71 -2.43 11.55
N GLU A 20 -2.68 -2.09 12.33
CA GLU A 20 -2.63 -0.84 13.12
C GLU A 20 -2.72 0.40 12.22
N VAL A 21 -2.19 0.30 11.00
CA VAL A 21 -2.23 1.36 9.99
C VAL A 21 -3.52 1.30 9.19
N VAL A 22 -3.95 0.12 8.75
CA VAL A 22 -5.04 -0.04 7.78
C VAL A 22 -6.42 0.10 8.43
N GLU A 23 -6.62 -0.38 9.65
CA GLU A 23 -7.94 -0.37 10.31
C GLU A 23 -8.53 1.04 10.54
N PRO A 24 -7.78 2.05 11.05
CA PRO A 24 -8.32 3.40 11.20
C PRO A 24 -8.71 4.02 9.86
N ASN A 25 -7.90 3.76 8.82
CA ASN A 25 -8.14 4.21 7.45
C ASN A 25 -9.38 3.51 6.84
N ALA A 26 -9.59 2.22 7.14
CA ALA A 26 -10.77 1.47 6.71
C ALA A 26 -12.05 2.03 7.34
N ARG A 27 -12.03 2.31 8.66
CA ARG A 27 -13.15 2.96 9.35
C ARG A 27 -13.49 4.33 8.76
N LEU A 28 -12.48 5.12 8.38
CA LEU A 28 -12.68 6.41 7.72
C LEU A 28 -13.40 6.23 6.37
N LEU A 29 -12.95 5.29 5.55
CA LEU A 29 -13.53 5.04 4.22
C LEU A 29 -14.97 4.52 4.32
N ILE A 30 -15.24 3.57 5.22
CA ILE A 30 -16.59 3.03 5.46
C ILE A 30 -17.56 4.13 5.90
N ALA A 31 -17.11 5.06 6.74
CA ALA A 31 -17.94 6.17 7.20
C ALA A 31 -18.16 7.26 6.12
N ASN A 32 -17.35 7.27 5.05
CA ASN A 32 -17.35 8.33 4.04
C ASN A 32 -17.24 7.74 2.61
N PRO A 33 -18.35 7.29 2.00
CA PRO A 33 -18.35 6.63 0.70
C PRO A 33 -17.76 7.45 -0.46
N ASP A 34 -17.78 8.79 -0.35
CA ASP A 34 -17.23 9.69 -1.38
C ASP A 34 -15.70 9.80 -1.34
N ILE A 35 -15.06 9.38 -0.23
CA ILE A 35 -13.61 9.41 -0.08
C ILE A 35 -13.00 8.20 -0.76
N ARG A 36 -11.91 8.43 -1.48
CA ARG A 36 -11.08 7.38 -2.09
C ARG A 36 -9.69 7.43 -1.50
N VAL A 37 -9.04 6.27 -1.42
CA VAL A 37 -7.64 6.14 -1.03
C VAL A 37 -6.83 5.61 -2.20
N SER A 38 -5.68 6.23 -2.44
CA SER A 38 -4.65 5.66 -3.29
C SER A 38 -3.69 4.81 -2.45
N ILE A 39 -3.52 3.56 -2.89
CA ILE A 39 -2.67 2.55 -2.26
C ILE A 39 -1.44 2.39 -3.15
N GLN A 40 -0.39 3.13 -2.80
CA GLN A 40 0.82 3.22 -3.61
C GLN A 40 1.90 2.28 -3.08
N GLY A 41 2.24 1.25 -3.85
CA GLY A 41 3.34 0.34 -3.54
C GLY A 41 4.69 0.84 -4.05
N ASN A 42 5.74 0.64 -3.24
CA ASN A 42 7.11 1.01 -3.55
C ASN A 42 8.06 -0.19 -3.36
N ALA A 43 9.06 -0.29 -4.24
CA ALA A 43 10.17 -1.25 -4.16
C ALA A 43 11.50 -0.54 -4.49
N SER A 44 12.66 -1.10 -4.09
CA SER A 44 13.97 -0.64 -4.56
C SER A 44 14.95 -1.77 -4.78
N GLU A 45 16.04 -1.43 -5.47
CA GLU A 45 17.22 -2.25 -5.71
C GLU A 45 17.77 -2.93 -4.43
N PRO A 46 18.34 -4.14 -4.57
CA PRO A 46 18.70 -4.80 -5.83
C PRO A 46 17.52 -5.52 -6.51
N GLY A 47 17.34 -5.32 -7.83
CA GLY A 47 16.30 -5.94 -8.64
C GLY A 47 16.13 -5.25 -10.00
N THR A 48 15.56 -5.92 -11.00
CA THR A 48 15.22 -5.27 -12.27
C THR A 48 14.02 -4.33 -12.07
N GLU A 49 13.90 -3.29 -12.89
CA GLU A 49 12.75 -2.37 -12.86
C GLU A 49 11.40 -3.13 -12.92
N GLN A 50 11.32 -4.13 -13.79
CA GLN A 50 10.13 -4.98 -13.95
C GLN A 50 9.83 -5.80 -12.70
N TYR A 51 10.87 -6.35 -12.05
CA TYR A 51 10.72 -7.07 -10.79
C TYR A 51 10.23 -6.15 -9.68
N ASN A 52 10.86 -4.98 -9.53
CA ASN A 52 10.49 -3.98 -8.53
C ASN A 52 9.06 -3.46 -8.75
N TYR A 53 8.66 -3.25 -10.01
CA TYR A 53 7.28 -2.88 -10.38
C TYR A 53 6.27 -3.94 -9.93
N LYS A 54 6.56 -5.21 -10.19
CA LYS A 54 5.69 -6.32 -9.77
C LYS A 54 5.63 -6.43 -8.24
N LEU A 55 6.77 -6.40 -7.55
CA LEU A 55 6.84 -6.49 -6.09
C LEU A 55 6.09 -5.33 -5.41
N ALA A 56 6.25 -4.11 -5.92
CA ALA A 56 5.50 -2.94 -5.46
C ALA A 56 3.99 -3.11 -5.67
N MET A 57 3.58 -3.62 -6.84
CA MET A 57 2.16 -3.90 -7.12
C MET A 57 1.60 -4.99 -6.19
N ASP A 58 2.36 -6.07 -5.95
CA ASP A 58 1.97 -7.15 -5.05
C ASP A 58 1.76 -6.64 -3.62
N ARG A 59 2.64 -5.76 -3.13
CA ARG A 59 2.49 -5.09 -1.81
C ARG A 59 1.23 -4.24 -1.74
N ALA A 60 0.98 -3.41 -2.76
CA ALA A 60 -0.22 -2.58 -2.83
C ALA A 60 -1.49 -3.46 -2.83
N ASN A 61 -1.48 -4.57 -3.56
CA ASN A 61 -2.58 -5.53 -3.59
C ASN A 61 -2.78 -6.24 -2.25
N ALA A 62 -1.72 -6.55 -1.52
CA ALA A 62 -1.81 -7.13 -0.18
C ALA A 62 -2.53 -6.18 0.79
N VAL A 63 -2.18 -4.88 0.76
CA VAL A 63 -2.88 -3.86 1.57
C VAL A 63 -4.32 -3.64 1.08
N LYS A 64 -4.57 -3.60 -0.23
CA LYS A 64 -5.92 -3.54 -0.80
C LYS A 64 -6.78 -4.70 -0.29
N LYS A 65 -6.24 -5.92 -0.27
CA LYS A 65 -6.96 -7.10 0.22
C LYS A 65 -7.38 -6.93 1.69
N LEU A 66 -6.50 -6.40 2.54
CA LEU A 66 -6.85 -6.11 3.94
C LEU A 66 -7.98 -5.08 4.06
N PHE A 67 -7.98 -4.02 3.24
CA PHE A 67 -9.11 -3.08 3.20
C PHE A 67 -10.44 -3.75 2.81
N LEU A 68 -10.41 -4.64 1.81
CA LEU A 68 -11.59 -5.38 1.39
C LEU A 68 -12.08 -6.34 2.49
N GLU A 69 -11.17 -7.04 3.17
CA GLU A 69 -11.49 -7.91 4.32
C GLU A 69 -12.11 -7.14 5.49
N LEU A 70 -11.74 -5.87 5.66
CA LEU A 70 -12.31 -4.95 6.64
C LEU A 70 -13.63 -4.31 6.19
N GLY A 71 -14.09 -4.59 4.97
CA GLY A 71 -15.40 -4.16 4.45
C GLY A 71 -15.40 -2.82 3.72
N VAL A 72 -14.25 -2.29 3.30
CA VAL A 72 -14.21 -1.11 2.43
C VAL A 72 -14.68 -1.44 1.03
N ASP A 73 -15.46 -0.55 0.42
CA ASP A 73 -15.93 -0.73 -0.96
C ASP A 73 -14.75 -0.63 -1.95
N GLU A 74 -14.69 -1.56 -2.90
CA GLU A 74 -13.59 -1.60 -3.88
C GLU A 74 -13.49 -0.32 -4.72
N SER A 75 -14.60 0.37 -4.97
CA SER A 75 -14.62 1.64 -5.72
C SER A 75 -13.89 2.78 -5.01
N GLN A 76 -13.67 2.66 -3.70
CA GLN A 76 -12.90 3.61 -2.90
C GLN A 76 -11.39 3.33 -2.95
N LEU A 77 -10.95 2.20 -3.51
CA LEU A 77 -9.56 1.74 -3.46
C LEU A 77 -8.87 1.85 -4.83
N VAL A 78 -7.85 2.70 -4.93
CA VAL A 78 -7.06 2.86 -6.16
C VAL A 78 -5.64 2.35 -5.94
N THR A 79 -5.28 1.21 -6.51
CA THR A 79 -3.90 0.67 -6.42
C THR A 79 -2.99 1.27 -7.48
N LEU A 80 -1.81 1.71 -7.05
CA LEU A 80 -0.74 2.21 -7.92
C LEU A 80 0.57 1.53 -7.55
N SER A 81 1.36 1.17 -8.56
CA SER A 81 2.75 0.77 -8.37
C SER A 81 3.62 1.85 -8.99
N VAL A 82 4.56 2.36 -8.21
CA VAL A 82 5.57 3.29 -8.72
C VAL A 82 6.85 2.58 -9.13
N GLY A 83 6.90 1.25 -8.94
CA GLY A 83 8.09 0.45 -9.15
C GLY A 83 9.29 0.99 -8.37
N GLU A 84 10.35 1.32 -9.09
CA GLU A 84 11.58 1.85 -8.51
C GLU A 84 11.43 3.33 -8.18
N ILE A 85 11.29 3.64 -6.88
CA ILE A 85 11.44 5.01 -6.40
C ILE A 85 12.89 5.23 -5.97
N ARG A 86 13.53 6.24 -6.56
CA ARG A 86 14.81 6.80 -6.09
C ARG A 86 14.57 8.05 -5.25
N SER A 87 13.70 7.94 -4.24
CA SER A 87 13.42 9.04 -3.30
C SER A 87 14.15 8.80 -2.00
N LYS A 88 14.84 9.82 -1.48
CA LYS A 88 15.45 9.77 -0.14
C LYS A 88 14.43 9.81 0.99
N THR A 89 13.17 10.15 0.70
CA THR A 89 12.14 10.44 1.71
C THR A 89 11.03 9.40 1.78
N THR A 90 10.89 8.52 0.77
CA THR A 90 9.88 7.46 0.77
C THR A 90 10.56 6.14 1.12
N PRO A 91 10.09 5.40 2.14
CA PRO A 91 10.67 4.10 2.44
C PRO A 91 10.50 3.17 1.25
N ASN A 92 11.60 2.65 0.72
CA ASN A 92 11.59 1.85 -0.51
C ASN A 92 10.84 0.51 -0.41
N ARG A 93 10.48 0.08 0.79
CA ARG A 93 9.78 -1.19 1.03
C ARG A 93 8.46 -0.88 1.71
N SER A 94 7.61 -0.10 1.04
CA SER A 94 6.40 0.40 1.67
C SER A 94 5.21 0.41 0.75
N VAL A 95 4.04 0.45 1.40
CA VAL A 95 2.83 0.97 0.81
C VAL A 95 2.50 2.29 1.50
N VAL A 96 2.22 3.32 0.70
CA VAL A 96 1.81 4.64 1.17
C VAL A 96 0.34 4.83 0.83
N LEU A 97 -0.43 5.26 1.82
CA LEU A 97 -1.85 5.59 1.69
C LEU A 97 -2.00 7.11 1.56
N THR A 98 -2.64 7.56 0.49
CA THR A 98 -2.93 8.98 0.22
C THR A 98 -4.40 9.18 -0.15
N TYR A 99 -4.94 10.35 0.14
CA TYR A 99 -6.35 10.72 0.01
C TYR A 99 -6.47 12.04 -0.77
#